data_AF-A0A972ACA8-F1
#
_entry.id   AF-A0A972ACA8-F1
#
_cell.length_a   1.000
_cell.length_b   1.000
_cell.length_c   1.000
_cell.angle_alpha   90.00
_cell.angle_beta   90.00
_cell.angle_gamma   90.00
#
_symmetry.space_group_name_H-M   'P 1'
#
loop_
_entity.id
_entity.type
_entity.pdbx_description
1 polymer ?
#
loop_
_entity_poly.entity_id
_entity_poly.type
_entity_poly.pdbx_seq_one_letter_code
_entity_poly.pdbx_strand_id
1 'polypeptide(L)'
;MRTFEVVLVGMVVVFAVLILLSVCIKIYSAIVSRISSRKNGSGNNDNPVKKNVSETTVVNPSPVLSQPQQGLNPEVIAVIAAAIAASMGGSGSDIKVRSIRRIGHTTPIWNVAGRNEYILTRL
;
A
#
# COMPACT_ATOMS: atom_id res chain seq x y z
N MET A 1 -34.82 10.96 -38.99
CA MET A 1 -35.30 11.60 -37.74
C MET A 1 -35.51 10.57 -36.63
N ARG A 2 -36.22 9.45 -36.86
CA ARG A 2 -36.49 8.42 -35.84
C ARG A 2 -35.25 7.80 -35.13
N THR A 3 -34.13 7.67 -35.82
CA THR A 3 -32.89 7.09 -35.25
C THR A 3 -32.18 8.02 -34.26
N PHE A 4 -32.33 9.34 -34.41
CA PHE A 4 -31.71 10.30 -33.49
C PHE A 4 -32.33 10.25 -32.09
N GLU A 5 -33.63 9.98 -31.99
CA GLU A 5 -34.33 9.84 -30.71
C GLU A 5 -33.78 8.66 -29.90
N VAL A 6 -33.57 7.52 -30.56
CA VAL A 6 -33.01 6.32 -29.92
C VAL A 6 -31.58 6.56 -29.43
N VAL A 7 -30.75 7.23 -30.24
CA VAL A 7 -29.37 7.57 -29.86
C VAL A 7 -29.33 8.56 -28.69
N LEU A 8 -30.22 9.57 -28.69
CA LEU A 8 -30.34 10.54 -27.61
C LEU A 8 -30.75 9.86 -26.30
N VAL A 9 -31.79 9.03 -26.33
CA VAL A 9 -32.26 8.27 -25.16
C VAL A 9 -31.18 7.30 -24.65
N GLY A 10 -30.48 6.63 -25.56
CA GLY A 10 -29.36 5.75 -25.23
C GLY A 10 -28.20 6.49 -24.54
N MET A 11 -27.81 7.66 -25.04
CA MET A 11 -26.76 8.47 -24.41
C MET A 11 -27.18 8.97 -23.03
N VAL A 12 -28.42 9.43 -22.88
CA VAL A 12 -28.94 9.91 -21.58
C VAL A 12 -29.01 8.77 -20.57
N VAL A 13 -29.51 7.58 -20.96
CA VAL A 13 -29.64 6.46 -20.02
C VAL A 13 -28.28 5.97 -19.53
N VAL A 14 -27.26 5.92 -20.41
CA VAL A 14 -25.89 5.55 -20.03
C VAL A 14 -25.32 6.55 -19.03
N PHE A 15 -25.44 7.85 -19.30
CA PHE A 15 -25.02 8.88 -18.36
C PHE A 15 -25.75 8.78 -17.01
N ALA A 16 -27.07 8.59 -17.03
CA ALA A 16 -27.87 8.45 -15.82
C ALA A 16 -27.42 7.25 -14.96
N VAL A 17 -27.16 6.10 -15.58
CA VAL A 17 -26.66 4.90 -14.89
C VAL A 17 -25.26 5.14 -14.30
N LEU A 18 -24.36 5.79 -15.03
CA LEU A 18 -23.01 6.10 -14.54
C LEU A 18 -23.03 7.07 -13.35
N ILE A 19 -23.89 8.11 -13.39
CA ILE A 19 -24.10 9.03 -12.27
C ILE A 19 -24.66 8.27 -11.07
N LEU A 20 -25.70 7.44 -11.28
CA LEU A 20 -26.35 6.70 -10.20
C LEU A 20 -25.36 5.77 -9.48
N LEU A 21 -24.54 5.05 -10.24
CA LEU A 21 -23.53 4.15 -9.68
C LEU A 21 -22.45 4.92 -8.91
N SER A 22 -21.99 6.05 -9.44
CA SER A 22 -21.01 6.93 -8.79
C SER A 22 -21.55 7.46 -7.45
N VAL A 23 -22.82 7.87 -7.42
CA VAL A 23 -23.50 8.34 -6.22
C VAL A 23 -23.63 7.22 -5.18
N CYS A 24 -24.04 6.01 -5.57
CA CYS A 24 -24.08 4.84 -4.68
C CYS A 24 -22.73 4.56 -4.01
N ILE A 25 -21.64 4.58 -4.79
CA ILE A 25 -20.28 4.36 -4.25
C ILE A 25 -19.91 5.48 -3.25
N LYS A 26 -20.24 6.74 -3.57
CA LYS A 26 -19.99 7.86 -2.65
C LYS A 26 -20.81 7.76 -1.37
N ILE A 27 -22.08 7.35 -1.43
CA ILE A 27 -22.90 7.13 -0.23
C ILE A 27 -22.33 5.99 0.62
N TYR A 28 -21.97 4.86 0.01
CA TYR A 28 -21.38 3.74 0.74
C TYR A 28 -20.06 4.15 1.42
N SER A 29 -19.19 4.85 0.70
CA SER A 29 -17.95 5.42 1.24
C SER A 29 -18.20 6.45 2.34
N ALA A 30 -19.22 7.31 2.19
CA ALA A 30 -19.60 8.28 3.21
C ALA A 30 -20.17 7.61 4.47
N ILE A 31 -20.93 6.53 4.33
CA ILE A 31 -21.47 5.76 5.46
C ILE A 31 -20.34 5.04 6.20
N VAL A 32 -19.46 4.33 5.48
CA VAL A 32 -18.29 3.65 6.06
C VAL A 32 -17.34 4.64 6.74
N SER A 33 -17.07 5.79 6.11
CA SER A 33 -16.22 6.81 6.72
C SER A 33 -16.89 7.41 7.95
N ARG A 34 -18.19 7.75 7.92
CA ARG A 34 -18.91 8.24 9.12
C ARG A 34 -18.94 7.22 10.27
N ILE A 35 -19.03 5.92 9.97
CA ILE A 35 -18.99 4.85 10.98
C ILE A 35 -17.57 4.70 11.57
N SER A 36 -16.53 4.73 10.74
CA SER A 36 -15.13 4.65 11.19
C SER A 36 -14.65 5.93 11.89
N SER A 37 -15.15 7.10 11.51
CA SER A 37 -14.87 8.38 12.18
C SER A 37 -15.47 8.48 13.58
N ARG A 38 -16.47 7.65 13.91
CA ARG A 38 -16.98 7.55 15.28
C ARG A 38 -16.03 6.82 16.23
N LYS A 39 -15.04 6.08 15.70
CA LYS A 39 -13.98 5.41 16.48
C LYS A 39 -12.68 6.21 16.56
N ASN A 40 -12.40 7.09 15.61
CA ASN A 40 -11.24 7.99 15.63
C ASN A 40 -11.71 9.44 15.54
N GLY A 41 -12.00 10.02 16.69
CA GLY A 41 -11.98 11.46 16.81
C GLY A 41 -10.57 12.00 16.55
N SER A 42 -10.53 13.18 15.93
CA SER A 42 -9.36 14.05 15.73
C SER A 42 -8.61 13.87 14.40
N GLY A 43 -8.55 14.97 13.64
CA GLY A 43 -7.62 15.11 12.53
C GLY A 43 -8.13 15.88 11.31
N ASN A 44 -8.81 17.00 11.51
CA ASN A 44 -8.75 18.10 10.53
C ASN A 44 -7.27 18.41 10.26
N ASN A 45 -6.84 18.40 9.00
CA ASN A 45 -5.75 19.25 8.48
C ASN A 45 -5.71 19.12 6.95
N ASP A 46 -6.65 19.80 6.30
CA ASP A 46 -6.29 20.49 5.06
C ASP A 46 -5.24 21.55 5.42
N ASN A 47 -4.00 21.34 4.98
CA ASN A 47 -3.11 22.46 4.70
C ASN A 47 -2.03 22.06 3.68
N PRO A 48 -1.94 22.75 2.53
CA PRO A 48 -0.94 22.48 1.51
C PRO A 48 0.35 23.23 1.84
N VAL A 49 1.41 22.53 2.25
CA VAL A 49 2.74 23.15 2.40
C VAL A 49 3.67 22.70 1.30
N LYS A 50 3.73 23.55 0.29
CA LYS A 50 4.86 23.75 -0.61
C LYS A 50 6.07 24.24 0.20
N LYS A 51 7.19 23.49 0.26
CA LYS A 51 8.54 24.11 0.26
C LYS A 51 9.65 23.12 -0.09
N ASN A 52 10.40 23.54 -1.10
CA ASN A 52 11.66 23.00 -1.61
C ASN A 52 12.81 23.08 -0.59
N VAL A 53 13.95 22.49 -1.01
CA VAL A 53 15.36 22.71 -0.59
C VAL A 53 15.85 21.69 0.46
N SER A 54 16.62 20.65 0.09
CA SER A 54 18.00 20.57 -0.44
C SER A 54 19.09 20.68 0.66
N GLU A 55 19.96 19.65 0.70
CA GLU A 55 21.35 19.62 1.23
C GLU A 55 21.59 19.85 2.74
N THR A 56 22.63 19.36 3.44
CA THR A 56 23.76 18.42 3.24
C THR A 56 24.56 18.43 4.57
N THR A 57 25.07 17.25 5.03
CA THR A 57 26.26 17.05 5.93
C THR A 57 26.15 17.50 7.41
N VAL A 58 26.47 16.70 8.45
CA VAL A 58 27.81 16.36 9.01
C VAL A 58 27.71 15.23 10.07
N VAL A 59 28.51 14.16 9.89
CA VAL A 59 29.37 13.38 10.83
C VAL A 59 28.96 13.15 12.32
N ASN A 60 28.80 11.87 12.74
CA ASN A 60 29.57 11.21 13.83
C ASN A 60 29.23 9.69 13.90
N PRO A 61 30.20 8.77 14.14
CA PRO A 61 29.95 7.33 14.19
C PRO A 61 29.67 6.88 15.62
N SER A 62 28.51 6.28 15.85
CA SER A 62 28.27 5.46 17.06
C SER A 62 27.39 4.27 16.68
N PRO A 63 27.75 3.04 17.08
CA PRO A 63 26.98 1.86 16.75
C PRO A 63 25.73 1.88 17.62
N VAL A 64 24.64 2.43 17.08
CA VAL A 64 23.31 2.16 17.61
C VAL A 64 23.02 0.69 17.36
N LEU A 65 23.36 -0.13 18.36
CA LEU A 65 22.85 -1.47 18.53
C LEU A 65 21.32 -1.37 18.56
N SER A 66 20.71 -1.64 17.41
CA SER A 66 19.26 -1.74 17.27
C SER A 66 18.76 -2.82 18.21
N GLN A 67 18.01 -2.39 19.21
CA GLN A 67 17.25 -3.26 20.12
C GLN A 67 16.53 -4.33 19.30
N PRO A 68 16.63 -5.62 19.65
CA PRO A 68 15.97 -6.69 18.92
C PRO A 68 14.48 -6.38 18.90
N GLN A 69 13.92 -6.21 17.69
CA GLN A 69 12.48 -6.10 17.54
C GLN A 69 11.87 -7.35 18.16
N GLN A 70 11.13 -7.15 19.26
CA GLN A 70 10.48 -8.21 20.03
C GLN A 70 9.65 -9.06 19.06
N GLY A 71 10.15 -10.26 18.74
CA GLY A 71 9.48 -11.24 17.88
C GLY A 71 10.24 -11.69 16.61
N LEU A 72 11.44 -11.16 16.31
CA LEU A 72 12.26 -11.64 15.19
C LEU A 72 13.63 -12.15 15.67
N ASN A 73 13.96 -13.39 15.30
CA ASN A 73 15.24 -14.01 15.63
C ASN A 73 16.39 -13.30 14.90
N PRO A 74 17.56 -13.11 15.56
CA PRO A 74 18.72 -12.44 14.96
C PRO A 74 19.23 -13.16 13.70
N GLU A 75 19.13 -14.48 13.65
CA GLU A 75 19.49 -15.30 12.48
C GLU A 75 18.68 -14.91 11.24
N VAL A 76 17.37 -14.69 11.40
CA VAL A 76 16.48 -14.29 10.30
C VAL A 76 16.84 -12.90 9.80
N ILE A 77 17.18 -11.98 10.71
CA ILE A 77 17.60 -10.61 10.37
C ILE A 77 18.91 -10.65 9.56
N ALA A 78 19.87 -11.49 9.96
CA ALA A 78 21.14 -11.66 9.26
C ALA A 78 20.96 -12.25 7.85
N VAL A 79 20.12 -13.29 7.71
CA VAL A 79 19.81 -13.90 6.40
C VAL A 79 19.10 -12.90 5.48
N ILE A 80 18.14 -12.12 5.99
CA ILE A 80 17.46 -11.07 5.22
C ILE A 80 18.48 -10.00 4.77
N ALA A 81 19.33 -9.53 5.68
CA ALA A 81 20.36 -8.53 5.35
C ALA A 81 21.35 -9.06 4.29
N ALA A 82 21.79 -10.32 4.42
CA ALA A 82 22.66 -10.97 3.45
C ALA A 82 21.99 -11.13 2.08
N ALA A 83 20.72 -11.54 2.04
CA ALA A 83 19.96 -11.66 0.79
C ALA A 83 19.79 -10.31 0.09
N ILE A 84 19.54 -9.23 0.84
CA ILE A 84 19.44 -7.87 0.30
C ILE A 84 20.81 -7.42 -0.25
N ALA A 85 21.90 -7.65 0.51
CA ALA A 85 23.25 -7.31 0.07
C ALA A 85 23.65 -8.08 -1.21
N ALA A 86 23.28 -9.36 -1.30
CA ALA A 86 23.49 -10.17 -2.49
C ALA A 86 22.66 -9.67 -3.68
N SER A 87 21.38 -9.31 -3.46
CA SER A 87 20.51 -8.74 -4.51
C SER A 87 20.99 -7.39 -5.03
N MET A 88 21.74 -6.62 -4.24
CA MET A 88 22.25 -5.29 -4.60
C MET A 88 23.63 -5.33 -5.27
N GLY A 89 24.20 -6.52 -5.52
CA GLY A 89 25.49 -6.63 -6.22
C GLY A 89 26.72 -6.55 -5.31
N GLY A 90 26.61 -7.00 -4.05
CA GLY A 90 27.76 -7.51 -3.29
C GLY A 90 28.65 -6.49 -2.58
N SER A 91 28.44 -5.18 -2.73
CA SER A 91 29.12 -4.18 -1.87
C SER A 91 28.21 -3.80 -0.70
N GLY A 92 28.12 -4.70 0.29
CA GLY A 92 27.22 -4.61 1.44
C GLY A 92 27.64 -3.62 2.54
N SER A 93 28.53 -2.67 2.25
CA SER A 93 29.11 -1.77 3.27
C SER A 93 28.24 -0.57 3.62
N ASP A 94 27.26 -0.19 2.80
CA ASP A 94 26.40 0.99 3.03
C ASP A 94 24.91 0.67 3.27
N ILE A 95 24.54 -0.61 3.34
CA ILE A 95 23.13 -1.00 3.54
C ILE A 95 22.81 -1.08 5.04
N LYS A 96 21.95 -0.16 5.52
CA LYS A 96 21.45 -0.15 6.90
C LYS A 96 19.96 -0.50 6.95
N VAL A 97 19.62 -1.58 7.65
CA VAL A 97 18.22 -1.99 7.87
C VAL A 97 17.63 -1.22 9.05
N ARG A 98 16.67 -0.33 8.79
CA ARG A 98 16.08 0.57 9.80
C ARG A 98 14.90 -0.03 10.58
N SER A 99 14.10 -0.89 9.94
CA SER A 99 12.92 -1.50 10.56
C SER A 99 12.46 -2.72 9.78
N ILE A 100 12.15 -3.82 10.47
CA ILE A 100 11.55 -5.03 9.91
C ILE A 100 10.21 -5.28 10.60
N ARG A 101 9.10 -5.12 9.87
CA ARG A 101 7.76 -5.42 10.39
C ARG A 101 7.22 -6.65 9.68
N ARG A 102 6.88 -7.69 10.45
CA ARG A 102 6.13 -8.83 9.92
C ARG A 102 4.67 -8.39 9.74
N ILE A 103 4.21 -8.37 8.49
CA ILE A 103 2.77 -8.24 8.21
C ILE A 103 2.13 -9.61 8.46
N GLY A 104 0.93 -9.62 9.05
CA GLY A 104 0.18 -10.84 9.28
C GLY A 104 -0.18 -11.55 7.98
N HIS A 105 -0.66 -12.80 8.08
CA HIS A 105 -1.09 -13.59 6.93
C HIS A 105 -2.45 -13.11 6.39
N THR A 106 -2.49 -11.88 5.84
CA THR A 106 -3.67 -11.27 5.20
C THR A 106 -3.60 -11.44 3.68
N THR A 107 -3.25 -12.63 3.23
CA THR A 107 -3.25 -12.93 1.80
C THR A 107 -4.68 -13.25 1.36
N PRO A 108 -5.23 -12.58 0.32
CA PRO A 108 -6.55 -12.91 -0.19
C PRO A 108 -6.55 -14.31 -0.82
N ILE A 109 -7.70 -14.97 -0.82
CA ILE A 109 -7.85 -16.39 -1.20
C ILE A 109 -7.32 -16.67 -2.62
N TRP A 110 -7.44 -15.72 -3.56
CA TRP A 110 -6.90 -15.87 -4.92
C TRP A 110 -5.37 -15.94 -4.98
N ASN A 111 -4.67 -15.25 -4.07
CA ASN A 111 -3.20 -15.29 -4.00
C ASN A 111 -2.70 -16.64 -3.44
N VAL A 112 -3.51 -17.29 -2.60
CA VAL A 112 -3.23 -18.66 -2.12
C VAL A 112 -3.53 -19.67 -3.22
N ALA A 113 -4.68 -19.54 -3.90
CA ALA A 113 -5.08 -20.42 -5.00
C ALA A 113 -4.06 -20.44 -6.14
N GLY A 114 -3.59 -19.27 -6.62
CA GLY A 114 -2.61 -19.20 -7.71
C GLY A 114 -1.24 -19.79 -7.35
N ARG A 115 -0.82 -19.68 -6.08
CA ARG A 115 0.43 -20.33 -5.60
C ARG A 115 0.30 -21.85 -5.61
N ASN A 116 -0.83 -22.37 -5.14
CA ASN A 116 -1.08 -23.81 -5.16
C ASN A 116 -1.14 -24.33 -6.60
N GLU A 117 -1.80 -23.63 -7.50
CA GLU A 117 -1.84 -23.97 -8.93
C GLU A 117 -0.43 -24.02 -9.54
N TYR A 118 0.41 -23.02 -9.26
CA TYR A 118 1.79 -22.99 -9.76
C TYR A 118 2.62 -24.16 -9.21
N ILE A 119 2.46 -24.51 -7.94
CA ILE A 119 3.16 -25.66 -7.33
C ILE A 119 2.67 -26.98 -7.95
N LEU A 120 1.36 -27.14 -8.11
CA LEU A 120 0.74 -28.33 -8.73
C LEU A 120 1.11 -28.50 -10.21
N THR A 121 1.38 -27.41 -10.92
CA THR A 121 1.76 -27.43 -12.34
C THR A 121 3.25 -27.70 -12.55
N ARG A 122 4.08 -27.46 -11.52
CA ARG A 122 5.54 -27.61 -11.58
C ARG A 122 6.04 -28.91 -10.93
N LEU A 123 5.15 -29.71 -10.35
CA LEU A 123 5.37 -31.07 -9.87
C LEU A 123 4.89 -32.08 -10.93
#